data_AF-A0A914ITM9-F1
#
_entry.id   AF-A0A914ITM9-F1
#
_cell.length_a   1.000
_cell.length_b   1.000
_cell.length_c   1.000
_cell.angle_alpha   90.00
_cell.angle_beta   90.00
_cell.angle_gamma   90.00
#
_symmetry.space_group_name_H-M   'P 1'
#
loop_
_entity.id
_entity.type
_entity.pdbx_description
1 polymer ?
#
loop_
_entity_poly.entity_id
_entity_poly.type
_entity_poly.pdbx_seq_one_letter_code
_entity_poly.pdbx_strand_id
1 'polypeptide(L)'
;MGSISQLPAHQLNIAHSGAETDHMPDQAKELIRRLYWMNTTDLTMNLNNEWVLVFVTIGTEELCAKCDEPNMNALKTALLTLRKGIPKAMVVLVGPVHVTKNTALTYNLLKPRCSCLSRISDRKLRIIQKRWKDAFRNLEDEFNRREFPNFEILALPLLEIISRYPETLFISEKPLLNRKGHAYAAKWLWNRMIAGPKYNASKMPLSEDAYYCPSLGCPYFRTSRNLQHCSTITISEYNRIMATTLRPGHLVTHNPKKEIMQSHIVSY
;
A
#
# COMPACT_ATOMS: atom_id res chain seq x y z
N MET A 1 1.38 -10.60 -16.74
CA MET A 1 2.64 -10.16 -16.10
C MET A 1 3.75 -11.06 -16.64
N GLY A 2 4.93 -10.53 -16.99
CA GLY A 2 6.08 -11.37 -17.37
C GLY A 2 6.58 -12.19 -16.18
N SER A 3 7.31 -13.29 -16.43
CA SER A 3 7.92 -14.04 -15.32
C SER A 3 9.13 -13.29 -14.75
N ILE A 4 9.43 -13.48 -13.46
CA ILE A 4 10.58 -12.85 -12.78
C ILE A 4 11.88 -13.05 -13.56
N SER A 5 12.05 -14.22 -14.19
CA SER A 5 13.19 -14.60 -15.03
C SER A 5 13.29 -13.85 -16.36
N GLN A 6 12.19 -13.25 -16.83
CA GLN A 6 12.14 -12.46 -18.06
C GLN A 6 12.30 -10.95 -17.80
N LEU A 7 12.17 -10.52 -16.55
CA LEU A 7 12.23 -9.10 -16.20
C LEU A 7 13.68 -8.68 -15.94
N PRO A 8 14.14 -7.54 -16.49
CA PRO A 8 15.46 -7.01 -16.22
C PRO A 8 15.74 -6.79 -14.73
N ALA A 9 17.02 -6.82 -14.33
CA ALA A 9 17.43 -6.64 -12.94
C ALA A 9 17.03 -5.28 -12.33
N HIS A 10 16.85 -4.25 -13.16
CA HIS A 10 16.37 -2.92 -12.73
C HIS A 10 14.85 -2.86 -12.48
N GLN A 11 14.10 -3.91 -12.84
CA GLN A 11 12.66 -3.96 -12.58
C GLN A 11 12.38 -4.53 -11.19
N LEU A 12 11.81 -3.72 -10.31
CA LEU A 12 11.57 -4.09 -8.91
C LEU A 12 10.23 -4.82 -8.67
N ASN A 13 9.39 -4.97 -9.70
CA ASN A 13 8.19 -5.80 -9.61
C ASN A 13 8.55 -7.29 -9.74
N ILE A 14 8.48 -7.99 -8.62
CA ILE A 14 8.80 -9.41 -8.48
C ILE A 14 7.55 -10.28 -8.24
N ALA A 15 6.36 -9.72 -8.41
CA ALA A 15 5.12 -10.47 -8.26
C ALA A 15 4.93 -11.42 -9.45
N HIS A 16 4.44 -12.62 -9.16
CA HIS A 16 4.13 -13.64 -10.16
C HIS A 16 2.78 -14.29 -9.88
N SER A 17 2.20 -14.92 -10.91
CA SER A 17 0.91 -15.60 -10.80
C SER A 17 1.00 -16.78 -9.84
N GLY A 18 -0.04 -16.98 -9.02
CA GLY A 18 -0.07 -18.07 -8.05
C GLY A 18 0.82 -17.86 -6.82
N ALA A 19 1.43 -16.68 -6.66
CA ALA A 19 2.20 -16.37 -5.47
C ALA A 19 1.30 -16.31 -4.23
N GLU A 20 1.70 -17.06 -3.21
CA GLU A 20 1.08 -17.14 -1.88
C GLU A 20 2.05 -16.67 -0.79
N THR A 21 1.60 -16.56 0.47
CA THR A 21 2.41 -16.15 1.63
C THR A 21 3.68 -16.96 1.77
N ASP A 22 3.66 -18.24 1.40
CA ASP A 22 4.82 -19.16 1.47
C ASP A 22 5.98 -18.71 0.57
N HIS A 23 5.68 -17.98 -0.51
CA HIS A 23 6.67 -17.50 -1.47
C HIS A 23 7.26 -16.12 -1.08
N MET A 24 6.73 -15.47 -0.04
CA MET A 24 7.14 -14.13 0.38
C MET A 24 8.61 -14.04 0.82
N PRO A 25 9.18 -15.01 1.55
CA PRO A 25 10.60 -14.98 1.89
C PRO A 25 11.52 -14.90 0.67
N ASP A 26 11.23 -15.65 -0.39
CA ASP A 26 12.08 -15.69 -1.58
C ASP A 26 11.88 -14.45 -2.44
N GLN A 27 10.65 -13.94 -2.53
CA GLN A 27 10.41 -12.62 -3.12
C GLN A 27 11.18 -11.52 -2.38
N ALA A 28 11.17 -11.50 -1.05
CA ALA A 28 11.93 -10.51 -0.28
C ALA A 28 13.45 -10.56 -0.58
N LYS A 29 14.03 -11.76 -0.68
CA LYS A 29 15.45 -11.95 -1.06
C LYS A 29 15.73 -11.42 -2.47
N GLU A 30 14.86 -11.73 -3.43
CA GLU A 30 15.03 -11.28 -4.81
C GLU A 30 14.92 -9.76 -4.94
N LEU A 31 14.00 -9.11 -4.20
CA LEU A 31 13.90 -7.66 -4.15
C LEU A 31 15.20 -7.03 -3.66
N ILE A 32 15.74 -7.51 -2.53
CA ILE A 32 16.99 -7.04 -1.95
C ILE A 32 18.13 -7.19 -2.97
N ARG A 33 18.23 -8.36 -3.62
CA ARG A 33 19.25 -8.61 -4.64
C ARG A 33 19.19 -7.58 -5.78
N ARG A 34 17.98 -7.27 -6.28
CA ARG A 34 17.79 -6.25 -7.34
C ARG A 34 18.12 -4.84 -6.86
N LEU A 35 17.71 -4.47 -5.64
CA LEU A 35 18.02 -3.17 -5.05
C LEU A 35 19.53 -2.96 -4.93
N TYR A 36 20.28 -3.94 -4.40
CA TYR A 36 21.73 -3.81 -4.29
C TYR A 36 22.42 -3.78 -5.65
N TRP A 37 21.96 -4.58 -6.61
CA TRP A 37 22.47 -4.49 -7.98
C TRP A 37 22.28 -3.08 -8.57
N MET A 38 21.08 -2.49 -8.41
CA MET A 38 20.81 -1.11 -8.84
C MET A 38 21.70 -0.10 -8.12
N ASN A 39 21.84 -0.21 -6.79
CA ASN A 39 22.70 0.69 -6.01
C ASN A 39 24.18 0.63 -6.42
N THR A 40 24.64 -0.48 -7.01
CA THR A 40 26.01 -0.59 -7.55
C THR A 40 26.15 -0.14 -9.01
N THR A 41 25.07 -0.08 -9.77
CA THR A 41 25.09 0.18 -11.23
C THR A 41 24.53 1.54 -11.62
N ASP A 42 23.65 2.11 -10.80
CA ASP A 42 23.06 3.43 -10.97
C ASP A 42 23.68 4.42 -9.97
N LEU A 43 24.52 5.33 -10.48
CA LEU A 43 25.22 6.34 -9.68
C LEU A 43 24.28 7.37 -9.03
N THR A 44 23.00 7.40 -9.42
CA THR A 44 22.01 8.32 -8.84
C THR A 44 21.32 7.74 -7.61
N MET A 45 21.40 6.43 -7.40
CA MET A 45 20.73 5.72 -6.31
C MET A 45 21.63 5.63 -5.07
N ASN A 46 21.08 5.87 -3.88
CA ASN A 46 21.79 5.67 -2.63
C ASN A 46 20.88 5.05 -1.55
N LEU A 47 20.90 3.73 -1.48
CA LEU A 47 20.08 2.94 -0.54
C LEU A 47 20.29 3.28 0.94
N ASN A 48 21.46 3.82 1.32
CA ASN A 48 21.72 4.18 2.72
C ASN A 48 21.00 5.47 3.12
N ASN A 49 20.74 6.35 2.15
CA ASN A 49 20.18 7.67 2.42
C ASN A 49 18.71 7.78 2.04
N GLU A 50 18.23 6.96 1.12
CA GLU A 50 16.86 7.01 0.58
C GLU A 50 15.92 6.01 1.26
N TRP A 51 14.64 6.36 1.31
CA TRP A 51 13.59 5.44 1.76
C TRP A 51 13.08 4.60 0.59
N VAL A 52 12.97 3.30 0.80
CA VAL A 52 12.34 2.39 -0.15
C VAL A 52 10.90 2.13 0.27
N LEU A 53 9.94 2.47 -0.59
CA LEU A 53 8.53 2.12 -0.43
C LEU A 53 8.27 0.75 -1.07
N VAL A 54 7.93 -0.24 -0.25
CA VAL A 54 7.68 -1.62 -0.70
C VAL A 54 6.21 -1.95 -0.55
N PHE A 55 5.52 -2.22 -1.66
CA PHE A 55 4.16 -2.73 -1.64
C PHE A 55 4.17 -4.26 -1.65
N VAL A 56 3.55 -4.88 -0.65
CA VAL A 56 3.35 -6.32 -0.58
C VAL A 56 1.86 -6.59 -0.68
N THR A 57 1.40 -6.98 -1.87
CA THR A 57 -0.01 -7.32 -2.14
C THR A 57 -0.16 -8.84 -2.19
N ILE A 58 -0.75 -9.46 -1.16
CA ILE A 58 -0.79 -10.93 -1.02
C ILE A 58 -2.10 -11.42 -0.40
N GLY A 59 -2.40 -12.71 -0.56
CA GLY A 59 -3.53 -13.38 0.09
C GLY A 59 -4.77 -13.57 -0.76
N THR A 60 -4.85 -12.92 -1.92
CA THR A 60 -6.00 -13.15 -2.83
C THR A 60 -5.97 -14.57 -3.38
N GLU A 61 -4.78 -15.12 -3.67
CA GLU A 61 -4.64 -16.50 -4.15
C GLU A 61 -5.08 -17.51 -3.08
N GLU A 62 -4.55 -17.40 -1.86
CA GLU A 62 -4.92 -18.24 -0.71
C GLU A 62 -6.42 -18.18 -0.42
N LEU A 63 -6.99 -16.97 -0.39
CA LEU A 63 -8.41 -16.78 -0.12
C LEU A 63 -9.28 -17.36 -1.24
N CYS A 64 -8.89 -17.18 -2.50
CA CYS A 64 -9.70 -17.55 -3.67
C CYS A 64 -9.62 -19.06 -3.97
N ALA A 65 -8.40 -19.59 -4.07
CA ALA A 65 -8.14 -20.95 -4.52
C ALA A 65 -8.24 -21.99 -3.39
N LYS A 66 -7.89 -21.61 -2.15
CA LYS A 66 -7.78 -22.56 -1.02
C LYS A 66 -8.70 -22.25 0.17
N CYS A 67 -9.22 -21.02 0.25
CA CYS A 67 -9.91 -20.50 1.44
C CYS A 67 -9.05 -20.57 2.71
N ASP A 68 -7.76 -20.29 2.57
CA ASP A 68 -6.78 -20.44 3.63
C ASP A 68 -6.51 -19.14 4.41
N GLU A 69 -5.97 -19.34 5.61
CA GLU A 69 -5.40 -18.30 6.46
C GLU A 69 -3.96 -17.98 6.03
N PRO A 70 -3.41 -16.80 6.36
CA PRO A 70 -2.05 -16.46 5.97
C PRO A 70 -1.01 -17.33 6.68
N ASN A 71 0.07 -17.71 5.98
CA ASN A 71 1.25 -18.28 6.63
C ASN A 71 2.03 -17.17 7.38
N MET A 72 1.78 -17.06 8.68
CA MET A 72 2.41 -16.07 9.55
C MET A 72 3.93 -16.19 9.62
N ASN A 73 4.46 -17.42 9.59
CA ASN A 73 5.90 -17.64 9.67
C ASN A 73 6.61 -17.14 8.40
N ALA A 74 6.01 -17.40 7.23
CA ALA A 74 6.55 -16.94 5.96
C ALA A 74 6.49 -15.41 5.83
N LEU A 75 5.37 -14.78 6.21
CA LEU A 75 5.24 -13.31 6.25
C LEU A 75 6.26 -12.68 7.19
N LYS A 76 6.38 -13.19 8.42
CA LYS A 76 7.36 -12.70 9.40
C LYS A 76 8.79 -12.86 8.89
N THR A 77 9.11 -13.99 8.28
CA THR A 77 10.42 -14.24 7.68
C THR A 77 10.72 -13.23 6.58
N ALA A 78 9.78 -13.00 5.66
CA ALA A 78 9.92 -12.01 4.60
C ALA A 78 10.16 -10.60 5.14
N LEU A 79 9.38 -10.17 6.13
CA LEU A 79 9.52 -8.85 6.76
C LEU A 79 10.85 -8.71 7.52
N LEU A 80 11.31 -9.75 8.21
CA LEU A 80 12.64 -9.78 8.83
C LEU A 80 13.75 -9.67 7.78
N THR A 81 13.60 -10.36 6.65
CA THR A 81 14.52 -10.28 5.52
C THR A 81 14.58 -8.87 4.95
N LEU A 82 13.43 -8.22 4.70
CA LEU A 82 13.37 -6.83 4.24
C LEU A 82 14.01 -5.87 5.25
N ARG A 83 13.69 -6.01 6.55
CA ARG A 83 14.25 -5.15 7.61
C ARG A 83 15.77 -5.27 7.73
N LYS A 84 16.32 -6.46 7.51
CA LYS A 84 17.78 -6.69 7.53
C LYS A 84 18.46 -6.20 6.25
N GLY A 85 17.79 -6.29 5.11
CA GLY A 85 18.39 -6.02 3.80
C GLY A 85 18.14 -4.63 3.23
N ILE A 86 17.22 -3.84 3.80
CA ILE A 86 16.91 -2.49 3.31
C ILE A 86 17.14 -1.49 4.44
N PRO A 87 18.09 -0.54 4.30
CA PRO A 87 18.46 0.39 5.39
C PRO A 87 17.29 1.24 5.90
N LYS A 88 16.45 1.75 4.99
CA LYS A 88 15.25 2.53 5.30
C LYS A 88 14.10 2.04 4.44
N ALA A 89 13.08 1.46 5.06
CA ALA A 89 11.95 0.89 4.33
C ALA A 89 10.60 1.23 4.97
N MET A 90 9.66 1.63 4.13
CA MET A 90 8.24 1.63 4.47
C MET A 90 7.57 0.49 3.69
N VAL A 91 7.09 -0.52 4.41
CA VAL A 91 6.40 -1.67 3.83
C VAL A 91 4.90 -1.48 3.98
N VAL A 92 4.17 -1.43 2.87
CA VAL A 92 2.71 -1.39 2.85
C VAL A 92 2.19 -2.79 2.58
N LEU A 93 1.72 -3.46 3.63
CA LEU A 93 1.11 -4.78 3.54
C LEU A 93 -0.35 -4.62 3.13
N VAL A 94 -0.70 -5.13 1.95
CA VAL A 94 -2.05 -5.07 1.39
C VAL A 94 -2.60 -6.48 1.30
N GLY A 95 -3.68 -6.74 2.04
CA GLY A 95 -4.31 -8.05 2.14
C GLY A 95 -5.20 -8.39 0.94
N PRO A 96 -6.00 -9.46 1.05
CA PRO A 96 -6.84 -9.95 -0.03
C PRO A 96 -7.77 -8.88 -0.62
N VAL A 97 -8.06 -8.99 -1.91
CA VAL A 97 -8.98 -8.09 -2.59
C VAL A 97 -10.42 -8.31 -2.09
N HIS A 98 -11.14 -7.22 -1.90
CA HIS A 98 -12.56 -7.22 -1.57
C HIS A 98 -13.29 -6.21 -2.43
N VAL A 99 -14.03 -6.71 -3.42
CA VAL A 99 -14.83 -5.87 -4.30
C VAL A 99 -16.28 -5.99 -3.89
N THR A 100 -16.95 -4.87 -3.67
CA THR A 100 -18.37 -4.83 -3.28
C THR A 100 -19.11 -3.69 -4.00
N LYS A 101 -20.43 -3.82 -4.09
CA LYS A 101 -21.30 -2.76 -4.65
C LYS A 101 -21.56 -1.64 -3.66
N ASN A 102 -21.62 -1.95 -2.36
CA ASN A 102 -21.88 -1.02 -1.27
C ASN A 102 -21.28 -1.60 0.03
N THR A 103 -20.87 -0.76 0.96
CA THR A 103 -20.33 -1.17 2.27
C THR A 103 -21.31 -1.90 3.17
N ALA A 104 -22.62 -1.73 2.93
CA ALA A 104 -23.65 -2.54 3.59
C ALA A 104 -23.66 -4.00 3.11
N LEU A 105 -23.11 -4.28 1.92
CA LEU A 105 -23.04 -5.62 1.36
C LEU A 105 -21.73 -6.28 1.78
N THR A 106 -21.85 -7.35 2.56
CA THR A 106 -20.71 -8.19 2.95
C THR A 106 -20.28 -9.17 1.85
N TYR A 107 -21.03 -9.21 0.74
CA TYR A 107 -20.76 -10.11 -0.37
C TYR A 107 -19.56 -9.63 -1.19
N ASN A 108 -18.47 -10.39 -1.13
CA ASN A 108 -17.29 -10.15 -1.97
C ASN A 108 -17.55 -10.68 -3.38
N LEU A 109 -17.47 -9.83 -4.40
CA LEU A 109 -17.65 -10.21 -5.80
C LEU A 109 -16.57 -11.15 -6.36
N LEU A 110 -15.49 -11.38 -5.61
CA LEU A 110 -14.56 -12.47 -5.91
C LEU A 110 -15.15 -13.85 -5.62
N LYS A 111 -16.07 -13.96 -4.65
CA LYS A 111 -16.62 -15.25 -4.20
C LYS A 111 -17.10 -16.17 -5.34
N PRO A 112 -17.96 -15.72 -6.27
CA PRO A 112 -18.46 -16.61 -7.34
C PRO A 112 -17.39 -16.92 -8.41
N ARG A 113 -16.27 -16.21 -8.43
CA ARG A 113 -15.19 -16.33 -9.43
C ARG A 113 -14.06 -17.25 -8.98
N CYS A 114 -14.16 -17.80 -7.78
CA CYS A 114 -13.09 -18.46 -7.07
C CYS A 114 -13.42 -19.94 -6.83
N SER A 115 -12.45 -20.82 -7.07
CA SER A 115 -12.64 -22.27 -7.03
C SER A 115 -13.02 -22.79 -5.64
N CYS A 116 -12.39 -22.27 -4.57
CA CYS A 116 -12.77 -22.60 -3.21
C CYS A 116 -13.84 -21.65 -2.66
N LEU A 117 -13.64 -20.34 -2.83
CA LEU A 117 -14.47 -19.32 -2.17
C LEU A 117 -15.96 -19.45 -2.52
N SER A 118 -16.27 -19.86 -3.76
CA SER A 118 -17.65 -20.09 -4.23
C SER A 118 -18.39 -21.19 -3.44
N ARG A 119 -17.66 -22.12 -2.82
CA ARG A 119 -18.20 -23.30 -2.13
C ARG A 119 -18.37 -23.11 -0.63
N ILE A 120 -17.87 -22.02 -0.06
CA ILE A 120 -17.93 -21.78 1.39
C ILE A 120 -19.08 -20.84 1.79
N SER A 121 -19.57 -21.00 3.01
CA SER A 121 -20.58 -20.09 3.58
C SER A 121 -19.98 -18.71 3.87
N ASP A 122 -20.82 -17.66 3.87
CA ASP A 122 -20.38 -16.31 4.23
C ASP A 122 -19.86 -16.22 5.67
N ARG A 123 -20.35 -17.09 6.55
CA ARG A 123 -19.83 -17.23 7.91
C ARG A 123 -18.37 -17.70 7.90
N LYS A 124 -18.05 -18.73 7.12
CA LYS A 124 -16.67 -19.23 6.99
C LYS A 124 -15.76 -18.17 6.36
N LEU A 125 -16.25 -17.47 5.32
CA LEU A 125 -15.52 -16.35 4.70
C LEU A 125 -15.18 -15.25 5.72
N ARG A 126 -16.14 -14.82 6.54
CA ARG A 126 -15.91 -13.81 7.59
C ARG A 126 -14.86 -14.25 8.61
N ILE A 127 -14.81 -15.53 8.95
CA ILE A 127 -13.80 -16.09 9.86
C ILE A 127 -12.41 -15.97 9.23
N ILE A 128 -12.25 -16.42 7.99
CA ILE A 128 -10.96 -16.35 7.28
C ILE A 128 -10.52 -14.89 7.11
N GLN A 129 -11.41 -13.99 6.68
CA GLN A 129 -11.11 -12.56 6.58
C GLN A 129 -10.72 -11.95 7.93
N LYS A 130 -11.34 -12.38 9.04
CA LYS A 130 -10.93 -11.96 10.38
C LYS A 130 -9.51 -12.43 10.70
N ARG A 131 -9.15 -13.66 10.34
CA ARG A 131 -7.79 -14.20 10.53
C ARG A 131 -6.74 -13.42 9.76
N TRP A 132 -7.01 -13.07 8.50
CA TRP A 132 -6.18 -12.14 7.72
C TRP A 132 -6.04 -10.77 8.40
N LYS A 133 -7.15 -10.20 8.89
CA LYS A 133 -7.14 -8.91 9.60
C LYS A 133 -6.34 -8.94 10.90
N ASP A 134 -6.42 -10.03 11.66
CA ASP A 134 -5.71 -10.18 12.93
C ASP A 134 -4.21 -10.44 12.67
N ALA A 135 -3.88 -11.28 11.68
CA ALA A 135 -2.51 -11.52 11.21
C ALA A 135 -1.77 -10.23 10.85
N PHE A 136 -2.36 -9.40 9.99
CA PHE A 136 -1.74 -8.16 9.51
C PHE A 136 -1.56 -7.14 10.62
N ARG A 137 -2.54 -7.02 11.54
CA ARG A 137 -2.43 -6.16 12.73
C ARG A 137 -1.31 -6.62 13.65
N ASN A 138 -1.21 -7.92 13.91
CA ASN A 138 -0.14 -8.47 14.73
C ASN A 138 1.24 -8.19 14.14
N LEU A 139 1.40 -8.27 12.81
CA LEU A 139 2.67 -7.92 12.15
C LEU A 139 2.99 -6.42 12.25
N GLU A 140 2.00 -5.55 12.07
CA GLU A 140 2.19 -4.10 12.25
C GLU A 140 2.65 -3.78 13.68
N ASP A 141 1.96 -4.31 14.68
CA ASP A 141 2.29 -4.13 16.11
C ASP A 141 3.66 -4.71 16.48
N GLU A 142 4.01 -5.88 15.90
CA GLU A 142 5.28 -6.53 16.16
C GLU A 142 6.47 -5.75 15.60
N PHE A 143 6.35 -5.21 14.37
CA PHE A 143 7.47 -4.60 13.67
C PHE A 143 7.59 -3.08 13.88
N ASN A 144 6.51 -2.38 14.20
CA ASN A 144 6.53 -0.93 14.42
C ASN A 144 7.04 -0.53 15.81
N ARG A 145 8.08 -1.22 16.32
CA ARG A 145 8.72 -0.92 17.61
C ARG A 145 9.65 0.29 17.53
N ARG A 146 9.65 1.14 18.57
CA ARG A 146 10.43 2.39 18.60
C ARG A 146 11.94 2.18 18.45
N GLU A 147 12.46 1.00 18.77
CA GLU A 147 13.88 0.67 18.57
C GLU A 147 14.28 0.60 17.07
N PHE A 148 13.31 0.49 16.16
CA PHE A 148 13.53 0.42 14.71
C PHE A 148 12.84 1.61 14.00
N PRO A 149 13.44 2.81 14.03
CA PRO A 149 12.84 4.01 13.43
C PRO A 149 12.92 4.03 11.89
N ASN A 150 13.85 3.28 11.30
CA ASN A 150 14.06 3.22 9.85
C ASN A 150 13.25 2.13 9.14
N PHE A 151 12.40 1.41 9.87
CA PHE A 151 11.54 0.38 9.32
C PHE A 151 10.12 0.60 9.81
N GLU A 152 9.19 0.77 8.88
CA GLU A 152 7.78 1.03 9.15
C GLU A 152 6.92 0.08 8.35
N ILE A 153 5.93 -0.54 9.00
CA ILE A 153 4.87 -1.29 8.35
C ILE A 153 3.57 -0.48 8.40
N LEU A 154 2.88 -0.38 7.27
CA LEU A 154 1.49 0.03 7.22
C LEU A 154 0.66 -1.19 6.81
N ALA A 155 -0.15 -1.70 7.73
CA ALA A 155 -1.00 -2.85 7.46
C ALA A 155 -2.41 -2.42 6.98
N LEU A 156 -2.72 -2.79 5.74
CA LEU A 156 -4.03 -2.65 5.12
C LEU A 156 -4.59 -4.05 4.86
N PRO A 157 -5.27 -4.65 5.85
CA PRO A 157 -5.60 -6.08 5.84
C PRO A 157 -6.62 -6.50 4.75
N LEU A 158 -7.19 -5.54 4.04
CA LEU A 158 -8.10 -5.79 2.94
C LEU A 158 -7.95 -4.66 1.91
N LEU A 159 -7.91 -5.02 0.63
CA LEU A 159 -7.99 -4.05 -0.46
C LEU A 159 -9.46 -3.86 -0.86
N GLU A 160 -10.11 -2.85 -0.29
CA GLU A 160 -11.54 -2.61 -0.45
C GLU A 160 -11.86 -1.76 -1.68
N ILE A 161 -12.54 -2.31 -2.68
CA ILE A 161 -12.94 -1.60 -3.89
C ILE A 161 -14.46 -1.53 -3.94
N ILE A 162 -14.99 -0.32 -3.75
CA ILE A 162 -16.44 -0.05 -3.78
C ILE A 162 -16.80 0.64 -5.10
N SER A 163 -17.75 0.06 -5.82
CA SER A 163 -18.19 0.57 -7.13
C SER A 163 -19.67 0.31 -7.34
N ARG A 164 -20.37 1.22 -8.04
CA ARG A 164 -21.78 0.99 -8.45
C ARG A 164 -21.91 -0.16 -9.46
N TYR A 165 -20.87 -0.38 -10.26
CA TYR A 165 -20.78 -1.41 -11.30
C TYR A 165 -19.55 -2.30 -11.10
N PRO A 166 -19.48 -3.05 -9.99
CA PRO A 166 -18.26 -3.75 -9.58
C PRO A 166 -17.91 -4.94 -10.49
N GLU A 167 -18.90 -5.52 -11.19
CA GLU A 167 -18.68 -6.58 -12.19
C GLU A 167 -17.75 -6.13 -13.33
N THR A 168 -17.82 -4.84 -13.71
CA THR A 168 -16.98 -4.25 -14.78
C THR A 168 -15.51 -4.12 -14.42
N LEU A 169 -15.12 -4.46 -13.19
CA LEU A 169 -13.75 -4.33 -12.69
C LEU A 169 -12.94 -5.63 -12.86
N PHE A 170 -13.60 -6.73 -13.25
CA PHE A 170 -12.97 -8.03 -13.42
C PHE A 170 -12.73 -8.34 -14.90
N ILE A 171 -11.82 -9.27 -15.14
CA ILE A 171 -11.75 -10.03 -16.39
C ILE A 171 -12.92 -11.03 -16.36
N SER A 172 -13.60 -11.22 -17.49
CA SER A 172 -14.77 -12.11 -17.58
C SER A 172 -14.43 -13.50 -17.03
N GLU A 173 -15.28 -14.00 -16.12
CA GLU A 173 -15.19 -15.32 -15.48
C GLU A 173 -13.88 -15.62 -14.71
N LYS A 174 -12.98 -14.65 -14.57
CA LYS A 174 -11.70 -14.82 -13.86
C LYS A 174 -11.70 -14.04 -12.55
N PRO A 175 -11.06 -14.56 -11.49
CA PRO A 175 -10.87 -13.84 -10.24
C PRO A 175 -9.74 -12.79 -10.33
N LEU A 176 -9.62 -12.11 -11.47
CA LEU A 176 -8.56 -11.15 -11.76
C LEU A 176 -9.16 -9.79 -12.10
N LEU A 177 -8.59 -8.73 -11.53
CA LEU A 177 -8.95 -7.36 -11.88
C LEU A 177 -8.50 -7.06 -13.31
N ASN A 178 -9.32 -6.31 -14.04
CA ASN A 178 -8.91 -5.74 -15.32
C ASN A 178 -8.20 -4.39 -15.10
N ARG A 179 -7.83 -3.69 -16.19
CA ARG A 179 -7.16 -2.38 -16.11
C ARG A 179 -7.91 -1.36 -15.26
N LYS A 180 -9.25 -1.31 -15.37
CA LYS A 180 -10.11 -0.42 -14.59
C LYS A 180 -10.12 -0.81 -13.11
N GLY A 181 -10.22 -2.11 -12.81
CA GLY A 181 -10.11 -2.64 -11.46
C GLY A 181 -8.79 -2.29 -10.78
N HIS A 182 -7.66 -2.45 -11.48
CA HIS A 182 -6.34 -2.05 -10.97
C HIS A 182 -6.21 -0.54 -10.75
N ALA A 183 -6.77 0.29 -11.65
CA ALA A 183 -6.79 1.73 -11.45
C ALA A 183 -7.56 2.13 -10.18
N TYR A 184 -8.68 1.48 -9.89
CA TYR A 184 -9.47 1.74 -8.69
C TYR A 184 -8.75 1.25 -7.43
N ALA A 185 -8.10 0.08 -7.48
CA ALA A 185 -7.27 -0.43 -6.40
C ALA A 185 -6.13 0.56 -6.04
N ALA A 186 -5.43 1.08 -7.07
CA ALA A 186 -4.36 2.05 -6.88
C ALA A 186 -4.88 3.37 -6.27
N LYS A 187 -6.03 3.86 -6.74
CA LYS A 187 -6.68 5.06 -6.20
C LYS A 187 -7.11 4.90 -4.75
N TRP A 188 -7.73 3.77 -4.42
CA TRP A 188 -8.09 3.44 -3.04
C TRP A 188 -6.85 3.40 -2.16
N LEU A 189 -5.79 2.72 -2.60
CA LEU A 189 -4.54 2.59 -1.84
C LEU A 189 -3.91 3.95 -1.58
N TRP A 190 -3.80 4.79 -2.60
CA TRP A 190 -3.32 6.16 -2.48
C TRP A 190 -4.12 6.96 -1.45
N ASN A 191 -5.44 7.07 -1.64
CA ASN A 191 -6.30 7.82 -0.75
C ASN A 191 -6.27 7.27 0.69
N ARG A 192 -6.21 5.94 0.84
CA ARG A 192 -6.12 5.28 2.14
C ARG A 192 -4.81 5.58 2.87
N MET A 193 -3.69 5.69 2.15
CA MET A 193 -2.40 6.08 2.74
C MET A 193 -2.34 7.56 3.10
N ILE A 194 -2.98 8.44 2.30
CA ILE A 194 -2.99 9.88 2.53
C ILE A 194 -3.96 10.29 3.65
N ALA A 195 -5.19 9.77 3.65
CA ALA A 195 -6.18 10.09 4.68
C ALA A 195 -6.04 9.24 5.96
N GLY A 196 -5.28 8.15 5.91
CA GLY A 196 -5.12 7.24 7.04
C GLY A 196 -6.43 6.55 7.45
N PRO A 197 -6.60 6.19 8.73
CA PRO A 197 -7.80 5.50 9.22
C PRO A 197 -9.11 6.28 9.01
N LYS A 198 -9.04 7.60 8.77
CA LYS A 198 -10.20 8.46 8.51
C LYS A 198 -10.72 8.33 7.08
N TYR A 199 -10.02 7.62 6.19
CA TYR A 199 -10.51 7.36 4.84
C TYR A 199 -11.80 6.56 4.89
N ASN A 200 -12.88 7.13 4.35
CA ASN A 200 -14.18 6.47 4.30
C ASN A 200 -14.57 6.21 2.85
N ALA A 201 -14.23 5.01 2.38
CA ALA A 201 -14.53 4.55 1.02
C ALA A 201 -16.04 4.38 0.75
N SER A 202 -16.90 4.49 1.78
CA SER A 202 -18.36 4.40 1.65
C SER A 202 -19.02 5.69 1.18
N LYS A 203 -18.35 6.85 1.33
CA LYS A 203 -18.98 8.15 1.06
C LYS A 203 -19.18 8.42 -0.42
N MET A 204 -18.32 7.88 -1.27
CA MET A 204 -18.36 8.09 -2.71
C MET A 204 -17.74 6.88 -3.42
N PRO A 205 -18.34 6.36 -4.51
CA PRO A 205 -17.72 5.32 -5.32
C PRO A 205 -16.35 5.78 -5.82
N LEU A 206 -15.38 4.86 -5.91
CA LEU A 206 -14.01 5.20 -6.36
C LEU A 206 -13.94 5.80 -7.77
N SER A 207 -14.98 5.60 -8.60
CA SER A 207 -15.11 6.25 -9.91
C SER A 207 -15.21 7.77 -9.82
N GLU A 208 -15.84 8.27 -8.77
CA GLU A 208 -16.16 9.69 -8.56
C GLU A 208 -15.27 10.34 -7.50
N ASP A 209 -14.58 9.53 -6.68
CA ASP A 209 -13.66 10.03 -5.64
C ASP A 209 -12.53 10.89 -6.26
N ALA A 210 -11.97 11.84 -5.53
CA ALA A 210 -10.79 12.59 -5.99
C ALA A 210 -9.51 11.87 -5.55
N TYR A 211 -8.37 12.13 -6.20
CA TYR A 211 -7.09 11.79 -5.58
C TYR A 211 -6.81 12.76 -4.44
N TYR A 212 -6.51 12.24 -3.26
CA TYR A 212 -6.27 13.08 -2.10
C TYR A 212 -4.83 13.62 -2.14
N CYS A 213 -4.69 14.92 -1.92
CA CYS A 213 -3.40 15.55 -1.72
C CYS A 213 -2.98 15.45 -0.24
N PRO A 214 -1.68 15.28 0.06
CA PRO A 214 -1.19 15.40 1.42
C PRO A 214 -1.57 16.74 2.04
N SER A 215 -1.98 16.74 3.31
CA SER A 215 -2.29 17.98 4.04
C SER A 215 -1.02 18.79 4.32
N LEU A 216 -1.10 20.12 4.30
CA LEU A 216 0.06 21.00 4.59
C LEU A 216 0.68 20.75 5.97
N GLY A 217 -0.14 20.44 6.98
CA GLY A 217 0.33 20.15 8.34
C GLY A 217 0.87 18.73 8.54
N CYS A 218 0.68 17.85 7.55
CA CYS A 218 1.20 16.49 7.57
C CYS A 218 1.36 15.98 6.13
N PRO A 219 2.47 16.36 5.47
CA PRO A 219 2.78 15.97 4.10
C PRO A 219 3.41 14.56 4.04
N TYR A 220 2.86 13.60 4.80
CA TYR A 220 3.38 12.25 4.95
C TYR A 220 2.28 11.22 4.77
N PHE A 221 2.65 9.99 4.38
CA PHE A 221 1.74 8.85 4.50
C PHE A 221 1.38 8.64 5.97
N ARG A 222 0.10 8.39 6.24
CA ARG A 222 -0.41 8.22 7.59
C ARG A 222 -0.10 6.82 8.09
N THR A 223 0.63 6.73 9.19
CA THR A 223 0.95 5.48 9.87
C THR A 223 0.51 5.55 11.33
N SER A 224 0.54 4.43 12.05
CA SER A 224 0.17 4.42 13.47
C SER A 224 1.07 5.33 14.32
N ARG A 225 2.34 5.52 13.92
CA ARG A 225 3.31 6.35 14.64
C ARG A 225 3.11 7.86 14.45
N ASN A 226 2.79 8.32 13.25
CA ASN A 226 2.63 9.76 12.98
C ASN A 226 1.19 10.28 13.13
N LEU A 227 0.22 9.38 13.37
CA LEU A 227 -1.20 9.74 13.44
C LEU A 227 -1.50 10.81 14.51
N GLN A 228 -0.83 10.74 15.67
CA GLN A 228 -1.04 11.68 16.78
C GLN A 228 -0.42 13.05 16.51
N HIS A 229 0.63 13.13 15.70
CA HIS A 229 1.36 14.36 15.41
C HIS A 229 0.82 15.09 14.16
N CYS A 230 -0.02 14.43 13.37
CA CYS A 230 -0.52 14.96 12.12
C CYS A 230 -1.86 15.69 12.30
N SER A 231 -1.79 16.97 12.65
CA SER A 231 -2.94 17.89 12.63
C SER A 231 -3.23 18.39 11.21
N THR A 232 -4.51 18.50 10.87
CA THR A 232 -4.96 19.17 9.65
C THR A 232 -4.99 20.67 9.92
N ILE A 233 -4.16 21.42 9.20
CA ILE A 233 -4.13 22.89 9.26
C ILE A 233 -4.62 23.45 7.92
N THR A 234 -5.24 24.62 7.99
CA THR A 234 -5.67 25.40 6.84
C THR A 234 -4.48 26.09 6.16
N ILE A 235 -4.68 26.53 4.91
CA ILE A 235 -3.67 27.31 4.16
C ILE A 235 -3.33 28.61 4.90
N SER A 236 -4.32 29.28 5.50
CA SER A 236 -4.11 30.51 6.26
C SER A 236 -3.28 30.27 7.52
N GLU A 237 -3.57 29.20 8.27
CA GLU A 237 -2.77 28.80 9.44
C GLU A 237 -1.34 28.44 9.05
N TYR A 238 -1.15 27.68 7.97
CA TYR A 238 0.17 27.35 7.44
C TYR A 238 0.95 28.62 7.08
N ASN A 239 0.33 29.54 6.34
CA ASN A 239 0.96 30.81 5.95
C ASN A 239 1.33 31.66 7.17
N ARG A 240 0.48 31.68 8.21
CA ARG A 240 0.77 32.38 9.47
C ARG A 240 1.98 31.78 10.18
N ILE A 241 2.05 30.45 10.28
CA ILE A 241 3.19 29.74 10.90
C ILE A 241 4.49 30.05 10.15
N MET A 242 4.47 29.98 8.81
CA MET A 242 5.65 30.24 7.99
C MET A 242 6.11 31.70 8.10
N ALA A 243 5.18 32.66 8.13
CA ALA A 243 5.47 34.07 8.34
C ALA A 243 6.12 34.32 9.71
N THR A 244 5.71 33.61 10.77
CA THR A 244 6.33 33.73 12.10
C THR A 244 7.68 33.01 12.24
N THR A 245 7.98 32.03 11.37
CA THR A 245 9.23 31.26 11.43
C THR A 245 10.37 31.96 10.68
N LEU A 246 10.04 32.83 9.71
CA LEU A 246 11.00 33.71 9.04
C LEU A 246 11.31 34.91 9.94
N ARG A 247 12.34 34.81 10.79
CA ARG A 247 12.97 36.01 11.36
C ARG A 247 13.67 36.81 10.26
N PRO A 248 13.56 38.15 10.25
CA PRO A 248 14.33 38.99 9.34
C PRO A 248 15.81 38.93 9.77
N GLY A 249 16.64 38.15 9.09
CA GLY A 249 18.06 38.09 9.46
C GLY A 249 18.97 37.08 8.74
N HIS A 250 18.47 36.13 7.96
CA HIS A 250 19.35 35.28 7.16
C HIS A 250 18.82 35.07 5.75
N LEU A 251 19.61 35.55 4.78
CA LEU A 251 19.45 35.34 3.35
C LEU A 251 19.15 33.87 3.06
N VAL A 252 17.93 33.63 2.57
CA VAL A 252 17.50 32.33 2.07
C VAL A 252 18.34 32.03 0.84
N THR A 253 19.24 31.05 0.94
CA THR A 253 19.78 30.40 -0.24
C THR A 253 18.63 29.68 -0.95
N HIS A 254 18.35 30.13 -2.17
CA HIS A 254 17.36 29.57 -3.08
C HIS A 254 17.54 28.03 -3.16
N ASN A 255 16.51 27.27 -2.79
CA ASN A 255 16.51 25.82 -2.95
C ASN A 255 15.66 25.48 -4.19
N PRO A 256 16.28 25.15 -5.34
CA PRO A 256 15.59 24.98 -6.63
C PRO A 256 14.61 23.78 -6.67
N LYS A 257 14.61 22.90 -5.66
CA LYS A 257 13.64 21.79 -5.57
C LYS A 257 12.20 22.22 -5.24
N LYS A 258 11.97 23.46 -4.77
CA LYS A 258 10.63 23.95 -4.42
C LYS A 258 9.78 24.41 -5.62
N GLU A 259 10.39 24.74 -6.76
CA GLU A 259 9.65 25.20 -7.96
C GLU A 259 8.94 24.05 -8.70
N ILE A 260 9.46 22.83 -8.62
CA ILE A 260 8.98 21.70 -9.43
C ILE A 260 7.56 21.23 -9.01
N MET A 261 7.11 21.54 -7.79
CA MET A 261 5.76 21.20 -7.34
C MET A 261 4.69 22.25 -7.70
N GLN A 262 5.08 23.46 -8.08
CA GLN A 262 4.13 24.53 -8.44
C GLN A 262 3.81 24.55 -9.94
N SER A 263 4.65 23.95 -10.80
CA SER A 263 4.48 23.98 -12.26
C SER A 263 3.51 22.92 -12.83
N HIS A 264 2.90 22.06 -12.00
CA HIS A 264 2.01 20.99 -12.46
C HIS A 264 0.59 21.06 -11.89
N ILE A 265 0.12 22.27 -11.56
CA ILE A 265 -1.31 22.52 -11.44
C ILE A 265 -1.83 22.74 -12.87
N VAL A 266 -2.29 21.67 -13.50
CA VAL A 266 -3.09 21.79 -14.73
C VAL A 266 -4.44 22.35 -14.30
N SER A 267 -4.64 23.64 -14.55
CA SER A 267 -5.97 24.26 -14.59
C SER A 267 -6.73 23.66 -15.78
N TYR A 268 -7.93 23.14 -15.50
CA TYR A 268 -9.19 23.13 -16.26
C TYR A 268 -10.00 21.88 -15.91
#